data_AF-A0A1G9B9G8-F1
#
_entry.id   AF-A0A1G9B9G8-F1
#
_cell.length_a   1.000
_cell.length_b   1.000
_cell.length_c   1.000
_cell.angle_alpha   90.00
_cell.angle_beta   90.00
_cell.angle_gamma   90.00
#
_symmetry.space_group_name_H-M   'P 1'
#
loop_
_entity.id
_entity.type
_entity.pdbx_description
1 polymer ?
#
loop_
_entity_poly.entity_id
_entity_poly.type
_entity_poly.pdbx_seq_one_letter_code
_entity_poly.pdbx_strand_id
1 'polypeptide(L)'
;MISISSGAEGASLNRPIRALLTVALMLGAMFAPIPFPFKVPTFALVALAWIWIENRSLAPVGLQPSFRPRSTFLWTSLAVVGVVVVLGYLINPALEWMFSKEADHSEYGPLYGNQELALKLWASALLSAAIAEEIIYRGFLLNQLSILLPKGKASEWIAILIGGLAFAVPHYTQGVVGFISIALVGIFFGWIFFRSGRNLWCLFLAHALIDTWGIYSLYRGW
;
A
#
# COMPACT_ATOMS: atom_id res chain seq x y z
N MET A 1 -47.19 -14.43 -2.31
CA MET A 1 -46.10 -13.45 -2.48
C MET A 1 -44.80 -14.18 -2.14
N ILE A 2 -44.08 -14.67 -3.15
CA ILE A 2 -42.84 -15.43 -2.94
C ILE A 2 -41.72 -14.41 -2.77
N SER A 3 -41.19 -14.31 -1.54
CA SER A 3 -39.99 -13.52 -1.24
C SER A 3 -38.79 -14.24 -1.84
N ILE A 4 -38.27 -13.74 -2.95
CA ILE A 4 -36.99 -14.16 -3.49
C ILE A 4 -35.91 -13.49 -2.63
N SER A 5 -35.42 -14.18 -1.60
CA SER A 5 -34.17 -13.81 -0.94
C SER A 5 -33.00 -14.31 -1.81
N SER A 6 -32.71 -13.62 -2.91
CA SER A 6 -31.47 -13.90 -3.66
C SER A 6 -30.30 -13.13 -3.02
N GLY A 7 -29.98 -13.48 -1.77
CA GLY A 7 -28.67 -13.18 -1.22
C GLY A 7 -27.70 -14.17 -1.86
N ALA A 8 -27.10 -13.81 -3.00
CA ALA A 8 -26.05 -14.63 -3.59
C ALA A 8 -24.84 -14.62 -2.64
N GLU A 9 -24.78 -15.61 -1.74
CA GLU A 9 -23.57 -15.90 -0.98
C GLU A 9 -22.44 -16.13 -1.99
N GLY A 10 -21.45 -15.24 -2.00
CA GLY A 10 -20.31 -15.40 -2.88
C GLY A 10 -19.52 -16.65 -2.50
N ALA A 11 -18.81 -17.23 -3.47
CA ALA A 11 -18.03 -18.44 -3.23
C ALA A 11 -16.96 -18.17 -2.15
N SER A 12 -16.89 -19.01 -1.11
CA SER A 12 -15.88 -18.87 -0.06
C SER A 12 -14.84 -19.99 -0.17
N LEU A 13 -13.56 -19.60 -0.28
CA LEU A 13 -12.44 -20.54 -0.28
C LEU A 13 -12.16 -21.04 1.13
N ASN A 14 -11.79 -22.33 1.25
CA ASN A 14 -11.24 -22.85 2.50
C ASN A 14 -9.92 -22.14 2.88
N ARG A 15 -9.56 -22.16 4.16
CA ARG A 15 -8.43 -21.39 4.69
C ARG A 15 -7.08 -21.74 4.03
N PRO A 16 -6.69 -23.02 3.86
CA PRO A 16 -5.44 -23.36 3.19
C PRO A 16 -5.35 -22.84 1.75
N ILE A 17 -6.40 -23.04 0.94
CA ILE A 17 -6.40 -22.59 -0.46
C ILE A 17 -6.33 -21.06 -0.54
N ARG A 18 -7.10 -20.35 0.30
CA ARG A 18 -7.04 -18.89 0.41
C ARG A 18 -5.64 -18.39 0.72
N ALA A 19 -4.95 -19.02 1.68
CA ALA A 19 -3.59 -18.65 2.04
C ALA A 19 -2.61 -18.83 0.87
N LEU A 20 -2.66 -19.99 0.20
CA LEU A 20 -1.81 -20.27 -0.97
C LEU A 20 -2.05 -19.29 -2.11
N LEU A 21 -3.31 -19.00 -2.45
CA LEU A 21 -3.65 -18.04 -3.51
C LEU A 21 -3.27 -16.60 -3.13
N THR A 22 -3.37 -16.23 -1.85
CA THR A 22 -2.90 -14.94 -1.36
C THR A 22 -1.39 -14.80 -1.57
N VAL A 23 -0.62 -15.82 -1.16
CA VAL A 23 0.84 -15.83 -1.36
C VAL A 23 1.18 -15.79 -2.84
N ALA A 24 0.53 -16.59 -3.69
CA ALA A 24 0.76 -16.59 -5.13
C ALA A 24 0.49 -15.22 -5.77
N LEU A 25 -0.61 -14.56 -5.38
CA LEU A 25 -0.94 -13.20 -5.84
C LEU A 25 0.13 -12.20 -5.40
N MET A 26 0.57 -12.25 -4.14
CA MET A 26 1.62 -11.36 -3.62
C MET A 26 2.95 -11.58 -4.34
N LEU A 27 3.37 -12.82 -4.56
CA LEU A 27 4.59 -13.14 -5.31
C LEU A 27 4.51 -12.66 -6.75
N GLY A 28 3.34 -12.79 -7.39
CA GLY A 28 3.11 -12.24 -8.72
C GLY A 28 3.22 -10.71 -8.76
N ALA A 29 2.60 -10.01 -7.81
CA ALA A 29 2.69 -8.55 -7.70
C ALA A 29 4.15 -8.06 -7.51
N MET A 30 4.98 -8.86 -6.82
CA MET A 30 6.40 -8.55 -6.59
C MET A 30 7.28 -8.90 -7.78
N PHE A 31 7.12 -10.09 -8.36
CA PHE A 31 8.15 -10.72 -9.21
C PHE A 31 7.69 -11.09 -10.63
N ALA A 32 6.42 -10.89 -10.99
CA ALA A 32 5.99 -11.16 -12.36
C ALA A 32 6.79 -10.30 -13.37
N PRO A 33 7.14 -10.84 -14.55
CA PRO A 33 7.94 -10.14 -15.56
C PRO A 33 7.07 -9.15 -16.37
N ILE A 34 6.33 -8.30 -15.67
CA ILE A 34 5.53 -7.21 -16.24
C ILE A 34 6.29 -5.89 -15.95
N PRO A 35 6.53 -5.04 -16.96
CA PRO A 35 7.27 -3.81 -16.76
C PRO A 35 6.50 -2.81 -15.88
N PHE A 36 7.24 -1.98 -15.15
CA PHE A 36 6.70 -0.80 -14.50
C PHE A 36 6.12 0.16 -15.56
N PRO A 37 4.96 0.81 -15.33
CA PRO A 37 4.14 0.78 -14.10
C PRO A 37 3.02 -0.26 -14.07
N PHE A 38 2.96 -1.22 -14.99
CA PHE A 38 1.76 -2.05 -15.21
C PHE A 38 1.64 -3.28 -14.32
N LYS A 39 2.75 -3.73 -13.70
CA LYS A 39 2.78 -4.93 -12.86
C LYS A 39 1.79 -4.87 -11.69
N VAL A 40 1.98 -3.92 -10.77
CA VAL A 40 1.14 -3.82 -9.57
C VAL A 40 -0.32 -3.54 -9.91
N PRO A 41 -0.66 -2.63 -10.85
CA PRO A 41 -2.04 -2.44 -11.32
C PRO A 41 -2.71 -3.72 -11.82
N THR A 42 -1.98 -4.57 -12.56
CA THR A 42 -2.54 -5.84 -13.06
C THR A 42 -2.95 -6.73 -11.90
N PHE A 43 -2.09 -6.91 -10.90
CA PHE A 43 -2.42 -7.73 -9.73
C PHE A 43 -3.46 -7.06 -8.83
N ALA A 44 -3.50 -5.73 -8.76
CA ALA A 44 -4.55 -5.01 -8.05
C ALA A 44 -5.92 -5.28 -8.67
N LEU A 45 -6.03 -5.31 -9.99
CA LEU A 45 -7.28 -5.69 -10.68
C LEU A 45 -7.69 -7.13 -10.39
N VAL A 46 -6.73 -8.08 -10.37
CA VAL A 46 -6.99 -9.47 -10.00
C VAL A 46 -7.46 -9.56 -8.53
N ALA A 47 -6.85 -8.82 -7.62
CA ALA A 47 -7.24 -8.75 -6.22
C ALA A 47 -8.66 -8.18 -6.04
N LEU A 48 -9.00 -7.10 -6.74
CA LEU A 48 -10.34 -6.53 -6.73
C LEU A 48 -11.37 -7.49 -7.30
N ALA A 49 -11.06 -8.18 -8.41
CA ALA A 49 -11.93 -9.18 -9.00
C ALA A 49 -12.20 -10.34 -8.02
N TRP A 50 -11.16 -10.85 -7.35
CA TRP A 50 -11.31 -11.87 -6.32
C TRP A 50 -12.26 -11.38 -5.21
N ILE A 51 -12.00 -10.21 -4.63
CA ILE A 51 -12.84 -9.67 -3.54
C ILE A 51 -14.29 -9.48 -3.99
N TRP A 52 -14.50 -8.98 -5.20
CA TRP A 52 -15.83 -8.81 -5.78
C TRP A 52 -16.56 -10.15 -5.98
N ILE A 53 -15.87 -11.19 -6.44
CA ILE A 53 -16.47 -12.52 -6.62
C ILE A 53 -16.93 -13.10 -5.27
N GLU A 54 -16.15 -12.92 -4.21
CA GLU A 54 -16.47 -13.43 -2.87
C GLU A 54 -17.56 -12.63 -2.15
N ASN A 55 -17.56 -11.31 -2.30
CA ASN A 55 -18.38 -10.42 -1.44
C ASN A 55 -19.48 -9.69 -2.21
N ARG A 56 -19.46 -9.73 -3.54
CA ARG A 56 -20.27 -8.86 -4.43
C ARG A 56 -20.16 -7.38 -4.07
N SER A 57 -19.02 -6.99 -3.50
CA SER A 57 -18.73 -5.66 -2.97
C SER A 57 -17.23 -5.47 -2.79
N LEU A 58 -16.75 -4.23 -2.97
CA LEU A 58 -15.37 -3.83 -2.68
C LEU A 58 -15.24 -3.15 -1.30
N ALA A 59 -16.31 -3.10 -0.51
CA ALA A 59 -16.27 -2.56 0.84
C ALA A 59 -15.22 -3.24 1.75
N PRO A 60 -14.94 -4.57 1.68
CA PRO A 60 -13.94 -5.22 2.53
C PRO A 60 -12.50 -4.69 2.34
N VAL A 61 -12.16 -4.26 1.12
CA VAL A 61 -10.86 -3.65 0.81
C VAL A 61 -10.83 -2.14 1.08
N GLY A 62 -11.92 -1.58 1.62
CA GLY A 62 -11.97 -0.17 2.01
C GLY A 62 -12.40 0.80 0.93
N LEU A 63 -12.81 0.29 -0.24
CA LEU A 63 -13.49 1.05 -1.27
C LEU A 63 -14.99 1.11 -0.93
N GLN A 64 -15.31 1.90 0.09
CA GLN A 64 -16.69 2.07 0.56
C GLN A 64 -17.47 3.05 -0.33
N PRO A 65 -18.77 2.82 -0.57
CA PRO A 65 -19.65 3.78 -1.26
C PRO A 65 -19.85 5.09 -0.49
N SER A 66 -19.77 5.08 0.84
CA SER A 66 -20.06 6.24 1.69
C SER A 66 -18.80 7.01 2.07
N PHE A 67 -18.16 7.66 1.08
CA PHE A 67 -17.03 8.54 1.30
C PHE A 67 -17.32 9.58 2.40
N ARG A 68 -16.40 9.71 3.37
CA ARG A 68 -16.49 10.68 4.48
C ARG A 68 -15.36 11.69 4.35
N PRO A 69 -15.59 12.86 3.70
CA PRO A 69 -14.51 13.80 3.37
C PRO A 69 -13.71 14.24 4.59
N ARG A 70 -14.37 14.66 5.67
CA ARG A 70 -13.70 15.15 6.89
C ARG A 70 -12.74 14.12 7.49
N SER A 71 -13.20 12.87 7.65
CA SER A 71 -12.36 11.80 8.19
C SER A 71 -11.24 11.44 7.21
N THR A 72 -11.52 11.44 5.91
CA THR A 72 -10.50 11.18 4.88
C THR A 72 -9.37 12.20 4.97
N PHE A 73 -9.68 13.50 4.93
CA PHE A 73 -8.66 14.55 4.99
C PHE A 73 -7.87 14.54 6.30
N LEU A 74 -8.52 14.22 7.43
CA LEU A 74 -7.83 14.09 8.71
C LEU A 74 -6.78 12.96 8.67
N TRP A 75 -7.18 11.76 8.24
CA TRP A 75 -6.27 10.62 8.15
C TRP A 75 -5.20 10.80 7.08
N THR A 76 -5.53 11.43 5.95
CA THR A 76 -4.55 11.82 4.92
C THR A 76 -3.52 12.78 5.50
N SER A 77 -3.96 13.82 6.22
CA SER A 77 -3.04 14.80 6.82
C SER A 77 -2.13 14.14 7.85
N LEU A 78 -2.67 13.28 8.70
CA LEU A 78 -1.88 12.52 9.67
C LEU A 78 -0.86 11.61 8.98
N ALA A 79 -1.25 10.93 7.90
CA ALA A 79 -0.35 10.07 7.13
C ALA A 79 0.79 10.88 6.51
N VAL A 80 0.47 12.00 5.83
CA VAL A 80 1.46 12.88 5.19
C VAL A 80 2.42 13.47 6.23
N VAL A 81 1.91 14.00 7.34
CA VAL A 81 2.76 14.55 8.41
C VAL A 81 3.62 13.44 9.04
N GLY A 82 3.04 12.27 9.32
CA GLY A 82 3.78 11.15 9.89
C GLY A 82 4.91 10.67 8.99
N VAL A 83 4.68 10.59 7.67
CA VAL A 83 5.73 10.13 6.74
C VAL A 83 6.72 11.24 6.40
N VAL A 84 6.26 12.39 5.94
CA VAL A 84 7.16 13.48 5.49
C VAL A 84 7.91 14.09 6.67
N VAL A 85 7.21 14.36 7.78
CA VAL A 85 7.81 15.05 8.93
C VAL A 85 8.52 14.08 9.85
N VAL A 86 7.80 13.09 10.39
CA VAL A 86 8.38 12.20 11.42
C VAL A 86 9.35 11.21 10.80
N LEU A 87 8.93 10.44 9.80
CA LEU A 87 9.84 9.48 9.18
C LEU A 87 10.95 10.18 8.40
N GLY A 88 10.60 11.14 7.52
CA GLY A 88 11.55 11.83 6.65
C GLY A 88 12.59 12.67 7.38
N TYR A 89 12.20 13.50 8.36
CA TYR A 89 13.13 14.44 9.01
C TYR A 89 13.66 13.97 10.37
N LEU A 90 13.06 12.96 11.00
CA LEU A 90 13.53 12.46 12.31
C LEU A 90 14.09 11.03 12.23
N ILE A 91 13.33 10.10 11.65
CA ILE A 91 13.73 8.68 11.65
C ILE A 91 14.80 8.39 10.61
N ASN A 92 14.64 8.85 9.36
CA ASN A 92 15.61 8.57 8.31
C ASN A 92 17.01 9.10 8.66
N PRO A 93 17.20 10.36 9.12
CA PRO A 93 18.53 10.83 9.54
C PRO A 93 19.12 10.01 10.69
N ALA A 94 18.29 9.53 11.63
CA ALA A 94 18.74 8.66 12.71
C ALA A 94 19.18 7.28 12.20
N LEU A 95 18.45 6.70 11.23
CA LEU A 95 18.84 5.45 10.57
C LEU A 95 20.13 5.62 9.78
N GLU A 96 20.27 6.72 9.03
CA GLU A 96 21.46 7.01 8.24
C GLU A 96 22.69 7.18 9.13
N TRP A 97 22.55 7.91 10.24
CA TRP A 97 23.59 8.01 11.26
C TRP A 97 23.96 6.63 11.85
N MET A 98 22.95 5.83 12.22
CA MET A 98 23.14 4.53 12.85
C MET A 98 23.82 3.52 11.93
N PHE A 99 23.50 3.54 10.63
CA PHE A 99 24.05 2.60 9.64
C PHE A 99 25.23 3.17 8.85
N SER A 100 25.54 4.47 8.99
CA SER A 100 26.54 5.18 8.19
C SER A 100 26.34 4.98 6.67
N LYS A 101 25.07 4.98 6.25
CA LYS A 101 24.62 4.76 4.87
C LYS A 101 23.40 5.61 4.60
N GLU A 102 23.30 6.16 3.39
CA GLU A 102 22.08 6.83 2.91
C GLU A 102 21.12 5.82 2.25
N ALA A 103 19.86 6.19 2.09
CA ALA A 103 18.95 5.42 1.25
C ALA A 103 19.37 5.52 -0.23
N ASP A 104 19.38 4.40 -0.94
CA ASP A 104 19.73 4.40 -2.36
C ASP A 104 18.52 4.78 -3.22
N HIS A 105 18.66 5.86 -3.99
CA HIS A 105 17.64 6.41 -4.87
C HIS A 105 18.03 6.31 -6.36
N SER A 106 19.11 5.59 -6.68
CA SER A 106 19.66 5.51 -8.04
C SER A 106 18.68 4.91 -9.06
N GLU A 107 17.78 4.02 -8.63
CA GLU A 107 16.74 3.41 -9.49
C GLU A 107 15.74 4.43 -10.06
N TYR A 108 15.58 5.59 -9.43
CA TYR A 108 14.72 6.66 -9.95
C TYR A 108 15.35 7.43 -11.11
N GLY A 109 16.65 7.23 -11.36
CA GLY A 109 17.39 7.88 -12.44
C GLY A 109 17.70 9.37 -12.17
N PRO A 110 18.24 10.07 -13.18
CA PRO A 110 18.71 11.46 -13.04
C PRO A 110 17.55 12.44 -13.09
N LEU A 111 16.80 12.55 -11.98
CA LEU A 111 15.64 13.44 -11.89
C LEU A 111 16.00 14.92 -11.77
N TYR A 112 17.19 15.26 -11.28
CA TYR A 112 17.60 16.64 -11.06
C TYR A 112 17.45 17.51 -12.32
N GLY A 113 16.57 18.51 -12.26
CA GLY A 113 16.26 19.40 -13.39
C GLY A 113 15.59 18.74 -14.60
N ASN A 114 15.32 17.43 -14.57
CA ASN A 114 14.71 16.69 -15.67
C ASN A 114 13.19 16.61 -15.51
N GLN A 115 12.50 17.65 -15.99
CA GLN A 115 11.05 17.77 -15.85
C GLN A 115 10.29 16.64 -16.57
N GLU A 116 10.75 16.22 -17.76
CA GLU A 116 10.08 15.16 -18.52
C GLU A 116 10.12 13.83 -17.76
N LEU A 117 11.28 13.45 -17.25
CA LEU A 117 11.45 12.23 -16.47
C LEU A 117 10.65 12.29 -15.16
N ALA A 118 10.69 13.44 -14.45
CA ALA A 118 9.94 13.63 -13.22
C ALA A 118 8.43 13.51 -13.42
N LEU A 119 7.88 14.10 -14.50
CA LEU A 119 6.45 13.98 -14.82
C LEU A 119 6.05 12.55 -15.22
N LYS A 120 6.90 11.86 -16.00
CA LYS A 120 6.68 10.45 -16.36
C LYS A 120 6.69 9.55 -15.13
N LEU A 121 7.66 9.74 -14.24
CA LEU A 121 7.74 8.98 -12.98
C LEU A 121 6.55 9.30 -12.07
N TRP A 122 6.19 10.57 -11.92
CA TRP A 122 5.04 10.99 -11.11
C TRP A 122 3.73 10.36 -11.58
N ALA A 123 3.42 10.42 -12.88
CA ALA A 123 2.23 9.79 -13.43
C ALA A 123 2.23 8.26 -13.23
N SER A 124 3.40 7.65 -13.37
CA SER A 124 3.59 6.21 -13.17
C SER A 124 3.43 5.80 -11.69
N ALA A 125 3.94 6.62 -10.77
CA ALA A 125 3.83 6.44 -9.32
C ALA A 125 2.39 6.59 -8.84
N LEU A 126 1.64 7.57 -9.36
CA LEU A 126 0.21 7.71 -9.04
C LEU A 126 -0.59 6.43 -9.34
N LEU A 127 -0.32 5.80 -10.49
CA LEU A 127 -1.01 4.58 -10.89
C LEU A 127 -0.49 3.35 -10.11
N SER A 128 0.83 3.13 -10.15
CA SER A 128 1.43 1.90 -9.63
C SER A 128 1.56 1.90 -8.11
N ALA A 129 2.01 3.00 -7.51
CA ALA A 129 2.24 3.10 -6.08
C ALA A 129 0.99 3.61 -5.36
N ALA A 130 0.62 4.87 -5.59
CA ALA A 130 -0.43 5.53 -4.81
C ALA A 130 -1.79 4.83 -4.88
N ILE A 131 -2.14 4.20 -6.01
CA ILE A 131 -3.40 3.46 -6.16
C ILE A 131 -3.18 1.96 -6.02
N ALA A 132 -2.37 1.35 -6.89
CA ALA A 132 -2.33 -0.10 -6.99
C ALA A 132 -1.64 -0.78 -5.79
N GLU A 133 -0.57 -0.22 -5.23
CA GLU A 133 0.03 -0.77 -4.01
C GLU A 133 -0.91 -0.67 -2.82
N GLU A 134 -1.63 0.44 -2.65
CA GLU A 134 -2.62 0.57 -1.57
C GLU A 134 -3.71 -0.51 -1.69
N ILE A 135 -4.20 -0.78 -2.89
CA ILE A 135 -5.16 -1.88 -3.15
C ILE A 135 -4.55 -3.22 -2.76
N ILE A 136 -3.32 -3.52 -3.16
CA ILE A 136 -2.66 -4.81 -2.90
C ILE A 136 -2.34 -4.98 -1.40
N TYR A 137 -1.64 -4.03 -0.81
CA TYR A 137 -1.07 -4.20 0.52
C TYR A 137 -2.07 -3.88 1.62
N ARG A 138 -2.86 -2.80 1.50
CA ARG A 138 -3.78 -2.36 2.57
C ARG A 138 -5.16 -2.93 2.34
N GLY A 139 -5.68 -2.80 1.12
CA GLY A 139 -6.97 -3.36 0.74
C GLY A 139 -6.97 -4.88 0.84
N PHE A 140 -6.19 -5.55 0.00
CA PHE A 140 -6.26 -6.98 -0.21
C PHE A 140 -5.50 -7.79 0.84
N LEU A 141 -4.20 -7.58 1.02
CA LEU A 141 -3.37 -8.40 1.91
C LEU A 141 -3.85 -8.31 3.37
N LEU A 142 -4.08 -7.10 3.91
CA LEU A 142 -4.62 -6.97 5.27
C LEU A 142 -6.04 -7.54 5.40
N ASN A 143 -6.85 -7.52 4.34
CA ASN A 143 -8.14 -8.22 4.34
C ASN A 143 -7.95 -9.74 4.45
N GLN A 144 -7.08 -10.34 3.62
CA GLN A 144 -6.83 -11.78 3.67
C GLN A 144 -6.25 -12.21 5.02
N LEU A 145 -5.28 -11.45 5.56
CA LEU A 145 -4.73 -11.73 6.88
C LEU A 145 -5.78 -11.63 8.00
N SER A 146 -6.73 -10.68 7.90
CA SER A 146 -7.86 -10.57 8.85
C SER A 146 -8.81 -11.77 8.81
N ILE A 147 -8.88 -12.48 7.67
CA ILE A 147 -9.70 -13.70 7.51
C ILE A 147 -8.92 -14.94 7.98
N LEU A 148 -7.61 -14.98 7.72
CA LEU A 148 -6.75 -16.13 7.98
C LEU A 148 -6.32 -16.23 9.46
N LEU A 149 -6.16 -15.09 10.13
CA LEU A 149 -5.75 -15.03 11.53
C LEU A 149 -6.97 -15.10 12.48
N PRO A 150 -6.76 -15.49 13.76
CA PRO A 150 -7.78 -15.36 14.79
C PRO A 150 -8.27 -13.92 14.95
N LYS A 151 -9.50 -13.73 15.46
CA LYS A 151 -10.00 -12.39 15.77
C LYS A 151 -9.28 -11.85 17.02
N GLY A 152 -8.78 -10.62 16.96
CA GLY A 152 -8.21 -9.93 18.12
C GLY A 152 -7.17 -8.87 17.76
N LYS A 153 -6.84 -8.01 18.74
CA LYS A 153 -5.86 -6.94 18.57
C LYS A 153 -4.46 -7.44 18.24
N ALA A 154 -4.06 -8.59 18.81
CA ALA A 154 -2.76 -9.18 18.51
C ALA A 154 -2.65 -9.59 17.03
N SER A 155 -3.69 -10.23 16.49
CA SER A 155 -3.74 -10.62 15.08
C SER A 155 -3.81 -9.43 14.13
N GLU A 156 -4.48 -8.33 14.51
CA GLU A 156 -4.44 -7.06 13.77
C GLU A 156 -3.00 -6.54 13.67
N TRP A 157 -2.27 -6.48 14.78
CA TRP A 157 -0.86 -6.05 14.76
C TRP A 157 0.04 -6.98 13.97
N ILE A 158 -0.14 -8.30 14.07
CA ILE A 158 0.59 -9.27 13.24
C ILE A 158 0.32 -9.00 11.76
N ALA A 159 -0.94 -8.74 11.37
CA ALA A 159 -1.28 -8.42 9.99
C ALA A 159 -0.60 -7.13 9.51
N ILE A 160 -0.58 -6.08 10.35
CA ILE A 160 0.10 -4.82 10.07
C ILE A 160 1.61 -5.04 9.87
N LEU A 161 2.26 -5.80 10.74
CA LEU A 161 3.70 -6.09 10.65
C LEU A 161 4.04 -6.88 9.38
N ILE A 162 3.28 -7.94 9.08
CA ILE A 162 3.45 -8.71 7.84
C ILE A 162 3.22 -7.83 6.62
N GLY A 163 2.17 -7.03 6.62
CA GLY A 163 1.83 -6.12 5.52
C GLY A 163 2.93 -5.08 5.26
N GLY A 164 3.48 -4.48 6.31
CA GLY A 164 4.57 -3.51 6.20
C GLY A 164 5.89 -4.12 5.72
N LEU A 165 6.25 -5.31 6.20
CA LEU A 165 7.43 -6.03 5.70
C LEU A 165 7.25 -6.45 4.24
N ALA A 166 6.08 -6.99 3.87
CA ALA A 166 5.78 -7.35 2.49
C ALA A 166 5.82 -6.13 1.55
N PHE A 167 5.41 -4.96 2.03
CA PHE A 167 5.48 -3.69 1.30
C PHE A 167 6.93 -3.22 1.06
N ALA A 168 7.83 -3.50 2.00
CA ALA A 168 9.25 -3.16 1.87
C ALA A 168 10.05 -4.11 0.95
N VAL A 169 9.60 -5.35 0.75
CA VAL A 169 10.34 -6.36 -0.05
C VAL A 169 10.71 -5.86 -1.45
N PRO A 170 9.81 -5.25 -2.26
CA PRO A 170 10.19 -4.72 -3.57
C PRO A 170 11.24 -3.61 -3.54
N HIS A 171 11.42 -2.96 -2.39
CA HIS A 171 12.29 -1.81 -2.18
C HIS A 171 13.65 -2.20 -1.58
N TYR A 172 14.01 -3.49 -1.57
CA TYR A 172 15.27 -3.97 -1.01
C TYR A 172 16.52 -3.36 -1.66
N THR A 173 16.41 -2.89 -2.91
CA THR A 173 17.46 -2.23 -3.68
C THR A 173 17.81 -0.84 -3.14
N GLN A 174 16.93 -0.23 -2.34
CA GLN A 174 17.18 1.07 -1.69
C GLN A 174 18.14 0.98 -0.48
N GLY A 175 18.78 -0.18 -0.29
CA GLY A 175 19.66 -0.46 0.83
C GLY A 175 18.92 -0.64 2.16
N VAL A 176 19.68 -0.82 3.24
CA VAL A 176 19.14 -1.11 4.58
C VAL A 176 18.28 0.04 5.12
N VAL A 177 18.69 1.29 4.89
CA VAL A 177 17.96 2.48 5.34
C VAL A 177 16.64 2.60 4.59
N GLY A 178 16.67 2.49 3.24
CA GLY A 178 15.45 2.51 2.44
C GLY A 178 14.48 1.40 2.83
N PHE A 179 14.97 0.15 2.95
CA PHE A 179 14.13 -0.98 3.34
C PHE A 179 13.44 -0.78 4.70
N ILE A 180 14.18 -0.35 5.73
CA ILE A 180 13.59 -0.10 7.07
C ILE A 180 12.60 1.05 7.00
N SER A 181 12.93 2.14 6.30
CA SER A 181 12.07 3.31 6.16
C SER A 181 10.74 2.95 5.48
N ILE A 182 10.79 2.22 4.36
CA ILE A 182 9.59 1.74 3.65
C ILE A 182 8.79 0.74 4.49
N ALA A 183 9.45 -0.13 5.27
CA ALA A 183 8.75 -1.03 6.18
C ALA A 183 7.97 -0.25 7.25
N LEU A 184 8.56 0.80 7.82
CA LEU A 184 7.90 1.68 8.78
C LEU A 184 6.72 2.45 8.16
N VAL A 185 6.86 2.94 6.92
CA VAL A 185 5.75 3.54 6.17
C VAL A 185 4.61 2.52 6.00
N GLY A 186 4.92 1.29 5.57
CA GLY A 186 3.93 0.23 5.38
C GLY A 186 3.22 -0.17 6.67
N ILE A 187 3.94 -0.27 7.79
CA ILE A 187 3.37 -0.52 9.13
C ILE A 187 2.45 0.64 9.53
N PHE A 188 2.89 1.89 9.35
CA PHE A 188 2.11 3.06 9.72
C PHE A 188 0.82 3.17 8.88
N PHE A 189 0.91 2.92 7.57
CA PHE A 189 -0.26 2.91 6.69
C PHE A 189 -1.21 1.76 7.01
N GLY A 190 -0.69 0.58 7.34
CA GLY A 190 -1.51 -0.52 7.84
C GLY A 190 -2.27 -0.15 9.12
N TRP A 191 -1.62 0.55 10.05
CA TRP A 191 -2.28 1.07 11.24
C TRP A 191 -3.35 2.12 10.90
N ILE A 192 -3.05 3.11 10.04
CA ILE A 192 -4.05 4.11 9.59
C ILE A 192 -5.23 3.42 8.91
N PHE A 193 -4.98 2.40 8.08
CA PHE A 193 -6.04 1.65 7.41
C PHE A 193 -7.04 1.08 8.43
N PHE A 194 -6.59 0.38 9.47
CA PHE A 194 -7.51 -0.15 10.48
C PHE A 194 -8.17 0.96 11.31
N ARG A 195 -7.44 1.99 11.74
CA ARG A 195 -7.96 3.08 12.59
C ARG A 195 -8.92 4.03 11.88
N SER A 196 -8.76 4.20 10.57
CA SER A 196 -9.67 4.97 9.73
C SER A 196 -10.98 4.22 9.40
N GLY A 197 -11.16 3.01 9.92
CA GLY A 197 -12.31 2.16 9.58
C GLY A 197 -12.18 1.55 8.19
N ARG A 198 -10.97 1.19 7.79
CA ARG A 198 -10.61 0.65 6.46
C ARG A 198 -10.91 1.66 5.36
N ASN A 199 -10.52 2.93 5.54
CA ASN A 199 -10.73 3.95 4.50
C ASN A 199 -9.55 3.99 3.54
N LEU A 200 -9.65 3.32 2.39
CA LEU A 200 -8.54 3.27 1.44
C LEU A 200 -8.29 4.62 0.74
N TRP A 201 -9.32 5.44 0.58
CA TRP A 201 -9.23 6.76 -0.06
C TRP A 201 -8.25 7.69 0.65
N CYS A 202 -8.19 7.63 1.99
CA CYS A 202 -7.26 8.49 2.72
C CYS A 202 -5.80 8.14 2.44
N LEU A 203 -5.52 6.85 2.17
CA LEU A 203 -4.19 6.36 1.86
C LEU A 203 -3.81 6.60 0.40
N PHE A 204 -4.76 6.49 -0.55
CA PHE A 204 -4.52 6.92 -1.93
C PHE A 204 -4.04 8.37 -2.00
N LEU A 205 -4.73 9.28 -1.30
CA LEU A 205 -4.36 10.69 -1.25
C LEU A 205 -3.03 10.90 -0.53
N ALA A 206 -2.79 10.21 0.59
CA ALA A 206 -1.56 10.36 1.35
C ALA A 206 -0.35 9.89 0.55
N HIS A 207 -0.41 8.69 -0.03
CA HIS A 207 0.66 8.10 -0.83
C HIS A 207 0.97 9.00 -2.04
N ALA A 208 -0.06 9.45 -2.78
CA ALA A 208 0.13 10.36 -3.90
C ALA A 208 0.84 11.66 -3.50
N LEU A 209 0.49 12.25 -2.35
CA LEU A 209 1.14 13.47 -1.86
C LEU A 209 2.59 13.23 -1.41
N ILE A 210 2.86 12.09 -0.77
CA ILE A 210 4.20 11.69 -0.35
C ILE A 210 5.11 11.42 -1.56
N ASP A 211 4.63 10.70 -2.57
CA ASP A 211 5.36 10.47 -3.82
C ASP A 211 5.62 11.77 -4.56
N THR A 212 4.60 12.65 -4.61
CA THR A 212 4.75 13.99 -5.21
C THR A 212 5.84 14.77 -4.50
N TRP A 213 5.86 14.75 -3.17
CA TRP A 213 6.90 15.39 -2.37
C TRP A 213 8.29 14.79 -2.66
N GLY A 214 8.43 13.46 -2.59
CA GLY A 214 9.71 12.78 -2.81
C GLY A 214 10.27 13.00 -4.22
N ILE A 215 9.44 12.82 -5.26
CA ILE A 215 9.85 13.05 -6.65
C ILE A 215 10.22 14.53 -6.86
N TYR A 216 9.47 15.45 -6.27
CA TYR A 216 9.80 16.88 -6.35
C TYR A 216 11.12 17.21 -5.66
N SER A 217 11.40 16.66 -4.48
CA SER A 217 12.69 16.82 -3.78
C SER A 217 13.85 16.34 -4.65
N LEU A 218 13.75 15.13 -5.22
CA LEU A 218 14.77 14.58 -6.13
C LEU A 218 14.94 15.45 -7.39
N TYR A 219 13.85 15.95 -7.96
CA TYR A 219 13.89 16.89 -9.08
C TYR A 219 14.61 18.20 -8.74
N ARG A 220 14.48 18.69 -7.49
CA ARG A 220 15.14 19.89 -6.98
C ARG A 220 16.56 19.63 -6.47
N GLY A 221 16.97 18.37 -6.34
CA GLY A 221 18.29 17.96 -5.83
C GLY A 221 18.40 18.07 -4.30
N TRP A 222 17.30 17.80 -3.61
CA TRP A 222 17.18 17.81 -2.14
C TRP A 222 17.02 16.41 -1.60
#